data_AF-A0A3D5JHL0-F1
#
_entry.id   AF-A0A3D5JHL0-F1
#
_cell.length_a   1.000
_cell.length_b   1.000
_cell.length_c   1.000
_cell.angle_alpha   90.00
_cell.angle_beta   90.00
_cell.angle_gamma   90.00
#
_symmetry.space_group_name_H-M   'P 1'
#
loop_
_entity.id
_entity.type
_entity.pdbx_description
1 polymer ?
#
loop_
_entity_poly.entity_id
_entity_poly.type
_entity_poly.pdbx_seq_one_letter_code
_entity_poly.pdbx_strand_id
1 'polypeptide(L)'
;AYLRNRYLESFLVPVSFGMNGSVLLRRVDVRGLQSGRSLVTVVGENPMRFQEQRGHFWHVATPTLIERSLLTAFNDASSDLVFGTADSLDKPDFRLIVTVTRFAYDPAGEAMVNFDATVTASGGDVLLARSYWGRAPLADATPAGGVNAIGAALGEAMTVFSRELADVL
;
A
#
# COMPACT_ATOMS: atom_id res chain seq x y z
N ALA A 1 -5.82 19.29 12.71
CA ALA A 1 -6.46 19.78 11.46
C ALA A 1 -6.91 18.55 10.67
N TYR A 2 -8.15 18.52 10.17
CA TYR A 2 -8.62 17.40 9.34
C TYR A 2 -7.96 17.52 7.96
N LEU A 3 -7.13 16.54 7.60
CA LEU A 3 -6.57 16.43 6.25
C LEU A 3 -7.73 16.22 5.27
N ARG A 4 -7.86 17.10 4.27
CA ARG A 4 -8.98 17.11 3.30
C ARG A 4 -8.98 15.94 2.31
N ASN A 5 -7.91 15.14 2.26
CA ASN A 5 -7.86 13.94 1.44
C ASN A 5 -8.59 12.80 2.16
N ARG A 6 -9.78 12.45 1.66
CA ARG A 6 -10.58 11.33 2.16
C ARG A 6 -9.91 9.97 1.91
N TYR A 7 -8.93 9.89 1.03
CA TYR A 7 -8.25 8.66 0.65
C TYR A 7 -6.74 8.88 0.53
N LEU A 8 -5.98 7.80 0.73
CA LEU A 8 -4.59 7.74 0.30
C LEU A 8 -4.62 7.59 -1.21
N GLU A 9 -4.20 8.62 -1.93
CA GLU A 9 -4.20 8.59 -3.39
C GLU A 9 -2.92 7.92 -3.88
N SER A 10 -3.09 6.75 -4.49
CA SER A 10 -2.01 6.00 -5.14
C SER A 10 -2.45 5.64 -6.54
N PHE A 11 -1.60 5.88 -7.53
CA PHE A 11 -1.91 5.62 -8.93
C PHE A 11 -1.07 4.47 -9.47
N LEU A 12 -1.70 3.65 -10.31
CA LEU A 12 -1.05 2.62 -11.11
C LEU A 12 -1.31 2.90 -12.59
N VAL A 13 -0.30 2.67 -13.42
CA VAL A 13 -0.51 2.66 -14.88
C VAL A 13 -1.39 1.47 -15.26
N PRO A 14 -2.21 1.57 -16.32
CA PRO A 14 -3.02 0.44 -16.78
C PRO A 14 -2.18 -0.82 -17.00
N VAL A 15 -2.71 -1.97 -16.56
CA VAL A 15 -2.02 -3.27 -16.58
C VAL A 15 -2.99 -4.38 -16.98
N SER A 16 -2.53 -5.27 -17.84
CA SER A 16 -3.17 -6.56 -18.10
C SER A 16 -2.31 -7.65 -17.49
N PHE A 17 -2.95 -8.62 -16.85
CA PHE A 17 -2.33 -9.81 -16.28
C PHE A 17 -2.47 -11.03 -17.20
N GLY A 18 -2.95 -10.84 -18.43
CA GLY A 18 -3.02 -11.88 -19.47
C GLY A 18 -4.15 -12.90 -19.27
N MET A 19 -4.89 -12.83 -18.15
CA MET A 19 -5.97 -13.75 -17.84
C MET A 19 -7.11 -13.06 -17.07
N ASN A 20 -8.33 -13.53 -17.32
CA ASN A 20 -9.48 -13.14 -16.51
C ASN A 20 -9.47 -13.92 -15.20
N GLY A 21 -9.73 -13.24 -14.09
CA GLY A 21 -9.74 -13.89 -12.78
C GLY A 21 -9.95 -12.93 -11.63
N SER A 22 -9.77 -13.46 -10.43
CA SER A 22 -10.04 -12.75 -9.19
C SER A 22 -8.92 -12.93 -8.16
N VAL A 23 -8.52 -11.82 -7.55
CA VAL A 23 -7.49 -11.80 -6.51
C VAL A 23 -8.14 -11.36 -5.19
N LEU A 24 -8.14 -12.25 -4.21
CA LEU A 24 -8.56 -11.94 -2.85
C LEU A 24 -7.41 -11.28 -2.10
N LEU A 25 -7.54 -10.00 -1.78
CA LEU A 25 -6.70 -9.33 -0.80
C LEU A 25 -7.15 -9.74 0.60
N ARG A 26 -6.29 -10.48 1.31
CA ARG A 26 -6.45 -10.67 2.75
C ARG A 26 -6.14 -9.36 3.46
N ARG A 27 -6.70 -9.21 4.66
CA ARG A 27 -6.47 -8.03 5.51
C ARG A 27 -4.99 -7.69 5.58
N VAL A 28 -4.66 -6.43 5.25
CA VAL A 28 -3.30 -5.89 5.32
C VAL A 28 -2.81 -5.92 6.76
N ASP A 29 -1.61 -6.46 6.99
CA ASP A 29 -0.94 -6.34 8.29
C ASP A 29 -0.04 -5.10 8.29
N VAL A 30 -0.08 -4.32 9.36
CA VAL A 30 0.82 -3.17 9.56
C VAL A 30 1.34 -3.27 10.98
N ARG A 31 2.68 -3.28 11.14
CA ARG A 31 3.31 -3.52 12.44
C ARG A 31 3.73 -2.25 13.14
N GLY A 32 3.75 -2.32 14.48
CA GLY A 32 4.29 -1.27 15.35
C GLY A 32 3.46 0.02 15.34
N LEU A 33 4.13 1.15 15.55
CA LEU A 33 3.52 2.47 15.72
C LEU A 33 2.61 2.90 14.54
N GLN A 34 2.89 2.37 13.35
CA GLN A 34 2.24 2.72 12.11
C GLN A 34 0.86 2.05 11.94
N SER A 35 0.51 1.07 12.78
CA SER A 35 -0.74 0.28 12.66
C SER A 35 -2.00 1.05 13.07
N GLY A 36 -1.82 2.12 13.85
CA GLY A 36 -2.90 2.95 14.37
C GLY A 36 -3.46 3.93 13.35
N ARG A 37 -4.08 4.99 13.86
CA ARG A 37 -4.57 6.11 13.05
C ARG A 37 -3.59 7.27 13.01
N SER A 38 -2.58 7.29 13.86
CA SER A 38 -1.61 8.39 13.93
C SER A 38 -0.82 8.47 12.63
N LEU A 39 -0.65 9.69 12.12
CA LEU A 39 0.33 9.92 11.06
C LEU A 39 1.73 9.77 11.65
N VAL A 40 2.63 9.07 10.95
CA VAL A 40 3.97 8.73 11.47
C VAL A 40 5.04 9.43 10.67
N THR A 41 5.97 10.07 11.39
CA THR A 41 7.17 10.68 10.83
C THR A 41 8.43 9.93 11.24
N VAL A 42 9.50 10.11 10.45
CA VAL A 42 10.86 9.69 10.79
C VAL A 42 11.58 10.89 11.44
N VAL A 43 12.25 10.66 12.57
CA VAL A 43 12.93 11.72 13.37
C VAL A 43 14.38 11.39 13.70
N GLY A 44 14.96 10.44 12.98
CA GLY A 44 16.35 10.02 13.10
C GLY A 44 16.57 8.81 12.23
N GLU A 45 17.76 8.71 11.64
CA GLU A 45 18.08 7.69 10.64
C GLU A 45 18.94 6.54 11.20
N ASN A 46 19.61 6.72 12.34
CA ASN A 46 20.47 5.69 12.96
C ASN A 46 20.47 5.75 14.50
N PRO A 47 19.67 4.88 15.18
CA PRO A 47 18.67 3.99 14.58
C PRO A 47 17.51 4.80 13.98
N MET A 48 16.78 4.18 13.05
CA MET A 48 15.56 4.76 12.53
C MET A 48 14.53 4.91 13.66
N ARG A 49 14.04 6.14 13.86
CA ARG A 49 13.05 6.43 14.91
C ARG A 49 11.76 6.94 14.29
N PHE A 50 10.68 6.25 14.62
CA PHE A 50 9.32 6.65 14.26
C PHE A 50 8.72 7.49 15.39
N GLN A 51 8.02 8.54 15.02
CA GLN A 51 7.26 9.37 15.94
C GLN A 51 5.85 9.62 15.39
N GLU A 52 4.85 9.58 16.27
CA GLU A 52 3.52 10.04 15.90
C GLU A 52 3.51 11.56 15.75
N GLN A 53 2.96 12.04 14.64
CA GLN A 53 2.72 13.44 14.44
C GLN A 53 1.46 13.88 15.19
N ARG A 54 1.68 14.58 16.30
CA ARG A 54 0.58 15.02 17.19
C ARG A 54 -0.49 15.81 16.44
N GLY A 55 -1.75 15.51 16.74
CA GLY A 55 -2.91 16.21 16.18
C GLY A 55 -3.21 15.88 14.72
N HIS A 56 -2.51 14.91 14.12
CA HIS A 56 -2.68 14.48 12.74
C HIS A 56 -2.98 12.98 12.69
N PHE A 57 -4.16 12.65 12.19
CA PHE A 57 -4.67 11.28 12.18
C PHE A 57 -5.28 10.98 10.82
N TRP A 58 -5.06 9.75 10.37
CA TRP A 58 -5.85 9.10 9.36
C TRP A 58 -7.32 8.99 9.81
N HIS A 59 -8.21 9.05 8.84
CA HIS A 59 -9.65 8.92 9.08
C HIS A 59 -10.04 7.49 9.50
N VAL A 60 -9.28 6.48 9.08
CA VAL A 60 -9.35 5.07 9.52
C VAL A 60 -7.95 4.56 9.89
N ALA A 61 -7.85 3.36 10.47
CA ALA A 61 -6.56 2.75 10.77
C ALA A 61 -5.75 2.48 9.49
N THR A 62 -4.42 2.60 9.57
CA THR A 62 -3.51 2.43 8.43
C THR A 62 -3.70 1.14 7.64
N PRO A 63 -3.92 -0.05 8.26
CA PRO A 63 -4.26 -1.27 7.51
C PRO A 63 -5.44 -1.10 6.55
N THR A 64 -6.54 -0.51 7.03
CA THR A 64 -7.76 -0.28 6.24
C THR A 64 -7.55 0.79 5.18
N LEU A 65 -6.73 1.80 5.47
CA LEU A 65 -6.35 2.84 4.51
C LEU A 65 -5.62 2.21 3.31
N ILE A 66 -4.60 1.39 3.58
CA ILE A 66 -3.77 0.75 2.55
C ILE A 66 -4.56 -0.30 1.78
N GLU A 67 -5.39 -1.10 2.46
CA GLU A 67 -6.27 -2.07 1.81
C GLU A 67 -7.19 -1.41 0.77
N ARG A 68 -7.86 -0.31 1.14
CA ARG A 68 -8.71 0.44 0.21
C ARG A 68 -7.92 1.03 -0.95
N SER A 69 -6.76 1.61 -0.66
CA SER A 69 -5.87 2.21 -1.67
C SER A 69 -5.40 1.17 -2.68
N LEU A 70 -5.00 -0.02 -2.23
CA LEU A 70 -4.64 -1.15 -3.08
C LEU A 70 -5.82 -1.58 -3.96
N LEU A 71 -6.99 -1.84 -3.36
CA LEU A 71 -8.15 -2.31 -4.10
C LEU A 71 -8.61 -1.30 -5.16
N THR A 72 -8.65 -0.01 -4.83
CA THR A 72 -9.00 1.04 -5.80
C THR A 72 -7.96 1.11 -6.91
N ALA A 73 -6.68 1.24 -6.58
CA ALA A 73 -5.63 1.40 -7.59
C ALA A 73 -5.54 0.19 -8.54
N PHE A 74 -5.68 -1.04 -8.03
CA PHE A 74 -5.64 -2.23 -8.85
C PHE A 74 -6.87 -2.43 -9.73
N ASN A 75 -8.09 -2.19 -9.21
CA ASN A 75 -9.30 -2.31 -10.03
C ASN A 75 -9.41 -1.19 -11.07
N ASP A 76 -8.89 0.02 -10.77
CA ASP A 76 -8.85 1.12 -11.75
C ASP A 76 -7.83 0.86 -12.87
N ALA A 77 -6.73 0.18 -12.57
CA ALA A 77 -5.65 -0.10 -13.51
C ALA A 77 -5.82 -1.43 -14.29
N SER A 78 -6.50 -2.43 -13.71
CA SER A 78 -6.62 -3.76 -14.32
C SER A 78 -7.71 -3.83 -15.38
N SER A 79 -7.42 -4.52 -16.49
CA SER A 79 -8.40 -4.81 -17.54
C SER A 79 -9.04 -6.20 -17.45
N ASP A 80 -8.48 -7.10 -16.64
CA ASP A 80 -8.76 -8.55 -16.69
C ASP A 80 -8.86 -9.21 -15.31
N LEU A 81 -8.13 -8.73 -14.30
CA LEU A 81 -8.29 -9.19 -12.91
C LEU A 81 -9.19 -8.26 -12.11
N VAL A 82 -10.03 -8.87 -11.28
CA VAL A 82 -10.81 -8.17 -10.26
C VAL A 82 -10.20 -8.40 -8.89
N PHE A 83 -9.94 -7.32 -8.16
CA PHE A 83 -9.38 -7.37 -6.81
C PHE A 83 -10.48 -7.13 -5.78
N GLY A 84 -10.57 -7.99 -4.77
CA GLY A 84 -11.63 -7.90 -3.77
C GLY A 84 -11.21 -8.38 -2.38
N THR A 85 -12.12 -8.27 -1.42
CA THR A 85 -11.98 -8.80 -0.07
C THR A 85 -12.79 -10.08 0.10
N ALA A 86 -12.73 -10.68 1.29
CA ALA A 86 -13.51 -11.87 1.61
C ALA A 86 -15.03 -11.59 1.63
N ASP A 87 -15.44 -10.32 1.71
CA ASP A 87 -16.84 -9.92 1.66
C ASP A 87 -17.37 -9.83 0.20
N SER A 88 -16.46 -9.70 -0.78
CA SER A 88 -16.82 -9.56 -2.20
C SER A 88 -16.50 -10.79 -3.05
N LEU A 89 -15.58 -11.66 -2.60
CA LEU A 89 -15.10 -12.83 -3.34
C LEU A 89 -15.20 -14.10 -2.49
N ASP A 90 -15.97 -15.09 -2.94
CA ASP A 90 -16.14 -16.38 -2.27
C ASP A 90 -15.08 -17.42 -2.71
N LYS A 91 -14.84 -17.52 -4.03
CA LYS A 91 -13.91 -18.49 -4.62
C LYS A 91 -12.87 -17.79 -5.50
N PRO A 92 -11.90 -17.10 -4.90
CA PRO A 92 -10.90 -16.37 -5.66
C PRO A 92 -9.90 -17.32 -6.32
N ASP A 93 -9.41 -16.93 -7.50
CA ASP A 93 -8.37 -17.65 -8.24
C ASP A 93 -7.01 -17.52 -7.56
N PHE A 94 -6.76 -16.35 -6.97
CA PHE A 94 -5.52 -16.03 -6.26
C PHE A 94 -5.79 -15.38 -4.91
N ARG A 95 -4.84 -15.53 -3.98
CA ARG A 95 -4.87 -14.85 -2.67
C ARG A 95 -3.60 -14.03 -2.49
N LEU A 96 -3.80 -12.76 -2.16
CA LEU A 96 -2.75 -11.79 -1.86
C LEU A 96 -2.72 -11.49 -0.36
N ILE A 97 -1.54 -11.55 0.23
CA ILE A 97 -1.25 -11.12 1.60
C ILE A 97 -0.24 -9.98 1.52
N VAL A 98 -0.51 -8.87 2.21
CA VAL A 98 0.38 -7.71 2.28
C VAL A 98 0.74 -7.44 3.74
N THR A 99 2.03 -7.36 4.04
CA THR A 99 2.57 -6.96 5.35
C THR A 99 3.40 -5.70 5.20
N VAL A 100 2.98 -4.60 5.82
CA VAL A 100 3.64 -3.30 5.73
C VAL A 100 4.64 -3.15 6.86
N THR A 101 5.89 -2.95 6.49
CA THR A 101 7.03 -2.77 7.42
C THR A 101 7.41 -1.31 7.58
N ARG A 102 7.13 -0.47 6.58
CA ARG A 102 7.34 0.97 6.62
C ARG A 102 6.20 1.73 5.94
N PHE A 103 5.71 2.75 6.60
CA PHE A 103 4.64 3.65 6.17
C PHE A 103 4.76 4.96 6.95
N ALA A 104 5.73 5.78 6.55
CA ALA A 104 6.09 7.01 7.23
C ALA A 104 6.78 7.99 6.28
N TYR A 105 6.97 9.23 6.73
CA TYR A 105 7.71 10.22 5.97
C TYR A 105 8.72 11.00 6.83
N ASP A 106 9.81 11.45 6.22
CA ASP A 106 10.72 12.43 6.82
C ASP A 106 10.26 13.85 6.44
N PRO A 107 9.91 14.72 7.40
CA PRO A 107 9.53 16.11 7.12
C PRO A 107 10.58 16.93 6.35
N ALA A 108 11.84 16.53 6.38
CA ALA A 108 12.94 17.19 5.65
C ALA A 108 13.33 16.49 4.35
N GLY A 109 12.67 15.39 3.99
CA GLY A 109 13.12 14.53 2.89
C GLY A 109 11.97 13.91 2.10
N GLU A 110 11.78 12.61 2.28
CA GLU A 110 10.88 11.77 1.47
C GLU A 110 9.91 10.96 2.32
N ALA A 111 8.80 10.58 1.71
CA ALA A 111 7.95 9.51 2.19
C ALA A 111 8.50 8.16 1.76
N MET A 112 8.39 7.14 2.63
CA MET A 112 8.84 5.79 2.31
C MET A 112 7.76 4.78 2.70
N VAL A 113 7.44 3.90 1.76
CA VAL A 113 6.52 2.80 1.94
C VAL A 113 7.24 1.51 1.58
N ASN A 114 7.22 0.55 2.51
CA ASN A 114 7.77 -0.79 2.31
C ASN A 114 6.72 -1.83 2.70
N PHE A 115 6.48 -2.81 1.84
CA PHE A 115 5.62 -3.94 2.14
C PHE A 115 6.16 -5.24 1.55
N ASP A 116 5.89 -6.33 2.26
CA ASP A 116 6.06 -7.68 1.76
C ASP A 116 4.72 -8.13 1.16
N ALA A 117 4.76 -8.67 -0.05
CA ALA A 117 3.59 -9.26 -0.70
C ALA A 117 3.82 -10.74 -0.97
N THR A 118 2.79 -11.55 -0.71
CA THR A 118 2.75 -12.97 -1.06
C THR A 118 1.49 -13.26 -1.84
N VAL A 119 1.64 -13.84 -3.03
CA VAL A 119 0.55 -14.26 -3.91
C VAL A 119 0.56 -15.78 -4.00
N THR A 120 -0.61 -16.38 -3.78
CA THR A 120 -0.81 -17.83 -3.84
C THR A 120 -1.95 -18.16 -4.79
N ALA A 121 -1.79 -19.22 -5.58
CA ALA A 121 -2.86 -19.78 -6.39
C ALA A 121 -3.92 -20.48 -5.52
N SER A 122 -5.09 -20.75 -6.08
CA SER A 122 -6.19 -21.46 -5.40
C SER A 122 -5.77 -22.83 -4.85
N GLY A 123 -4.85 -23.52 -5.52
CA GLY A 123 -4.24 -24.80 -5.11
C GLY A 123 -3.18 -24.71 -4.00
N GLY A 124 -2.78 -23.50 -3.60
CA GLY A 124 -1.82 -23.26 -2.51
C GLY A 124 -0.38 -22.98 -2.97
N ASP A 125 -0.09 -23.09 -4.26
CA ASP A 125 1.23 -22.76 -4.81
C ASP A 125 1.55 -21.27 -4.63
N VAL A 126 2.76 -20.98 -4.15
CA VAL A 126 3.26 -19.60 -4.01
C VAL A 126 3.81 -19.14 -5.37
N LEU A 127 3.15 -18.16 -5.97
CA LEU A 127 3.55 -17.60 -7.28
C LEU A 127 4.56 -16.46 -7.11
N LEU A 128 4.39 -15.67 -6.05
CA LEU A 128 5.23 -14.50 -5.77
C LEU A 128 5.33 -14.29 -4.26
N ALA A 129 6.54 -14.04 -3.76
CA ALA A 129 6.81 -13.71 -2.36
C ALA A 129 8.03 -12.80 -2.27
N ARG A 130 7.82 -11.48 -2.21
CA ARG A 130 8.88 -10.46 -2.30
C ARG A 130 8.56 -9.21 -1.49
N SER A 131 9.60 -8.43 -1.22
CA SER A 131 9.52 -7.10 -0.61
C SER A 131 9.54 -6.02 -1.69
N TYR A 132 8.64 -5.06 -1.56
CA TYR A 132 8.52 -3.90 -2.43
C TYR A 132 8.71 -2.64 -1.61
N TRP A 133 9.34 -1.64 -2.23
CA TRP A 133 9.54 -0.33 -1.62
C TRP A 133 9.29 0.78 -2.64
N GLY A 134 8.89 1.93 -2.14
CA GLY A 134 8.76 3.15 -2.92
C GLY A 134 9.09 4.36 -2.06
N ARG A 135 9.51 5.43 -2.73
CA ARG A 135 10.01 6.66 -2.14
C ARG A 135 9.53 7.85 -2.95
N ALA A 136 9.03 8.88 -2.27
CA ALA A 136 8.62 10.10 -2.96
C ALA A 136 9.06 11.33 -2.20
N PRO A 137 9.66 12.33 -2.86
CA PRO A 137 10.04 13.58 -2.21
C PRO A 137 8.80 14.32 -1.72
N LEU A 138 8.94 15.03 -0.60
CA LEU A 138 7.90 15.94 -0.13
C LEU A 138 7.87 17.21 -0.98
N ALA A 139 6.69 17.62 -1.42
CA ALA A 139 6.50 18.91 -2.09
C ALA A 139 6.70 20.10 -1.13
N ASP A 140 6.34 19.89 0.14
CA ASP A 140 6.52 20.82 1.25
C ASP A 140 6.60 20.05 2.57
N ALA A 141 7.15 20.67 3.62
CA ALA A 141 7.34 20.05 4.93
C ALA A 141 6.05 19.95 5.78
N THR A 142 4.87 20.16 5.18
CA THR A 142 3.60 20.11 5.91
C THR A 142 3.09 18.66 6.04
N PRO A 143 2.19 18.38 7.00
CA PRO A 143 1.51 17.08 7.08
C PRO A 143 0.79 16.69 5.78
N ALA A 144 0.25 17.67 5.04
CA ALA A 144 -0.41 17.41 3.77
C ALA A 144 0.60 16.99 2.69
N GLY A 145 1.76 17.66 2.63
CA GLY A 145 2.88 17.25 1.77
C GLY A 145 3.34 15.81 2.06
N GLY A 146 3.46 15.46 3.35
CA GLY A 146 3.79 14.09 3.77
C GLY A 146 2.75 13.04 3.33
N VAL A 147 1.45 13.33 3.48
CA VAL A 147 0.37 12.40 3.05
C VAL A 147 0.39 12.17 1.54
N ASN A 148 0.55 13.22 0.75
CA ASN A 148 0.62 13.12 -0.71
C ASN A 148 1.85 12.31 -1.14
N ALA A 149 3.00 12.57 -0.51
CA ALA A 149 4.22 11.82 -0.77
C ALA A 149 4.07 10.33 -0.39
N ILE A 150 3.40 9.99 0.71
CA ILE A 150 3.12 8.59 1.06
C ILE A 150 2.28 7.90 -0.01
N GLY A 151 1.27 8.59 -0.56
CA GLY A 151 0.46 8.08 -1.66
C GLY A 151 1.28 7.78 -2.92
N ALA A 152 2.17 8.70 -3.30
CA ALA A 152 3.09 8.52 -4.41
C ALA A 152 4.08 7.37 -4.18
N ALA A 153 4.67 7.28 -2.98
CA ALA A 153 5.58 6.19 -2.60
C ALA A 153 4.89 4.81 -2.64
N LEU A 154 3.63 4.73 -2.18
CA LEU A 154 2.84 3.49 -2.31
C LEU A 154 2.60 3.15 -3.79
N GLY A 155 2.25 4.14 -4.62
CA GLY A 155 2.06 3.96 -6.07
C GLY A 155 3.30 3.42 -6.78
N GLU A 156 4.48 3.93 -6.45
CA GLU A 156 5.76 3.43 -6.99
C GLU A 156 5.99 1.95 -6.62
N ALA A 157 5.84 1.62 -5.34
CA ALA A 157 6.02 0.25 -4.85
C ALA A 157 5.03 -0.73 -5.50
N MET A 158 3.75 -0.32 -5.62
CA MET A 158 2.72 -1.12 -6.27
C MET A 158 2.96 -1.29 -7.78
N THR A 159 3.56 -0.31 -8.46
CA THR A 159 3.86 -0.40 -9.90
C THR A 159 4.89 -1.49 -10.19
N VAL A 160 5.87 -1.66 -9.31
CA VAL A 160 6.83 -2.77 -9.43
C VAL A 160 6.14 -4.10 -9.14
N PHE A 161 5.35 -4.17 -8.06
CA PHE A 161 4.58 -5.36 -7.71
C PHE A 161 3.61 -5.79 -8.82
N SER A 162 2.86 -4.86 -9.44
CA SER A 162 1.88 -5.19 -10.48
C SER A 162 2.53 -5.76 -11.73
N ARG A 163 3.70 -5.24 -12.12
CA ARG A 163 4.48 -5.78 -13.24
C ARG A 163 4.96 -7.19 -12.97
N GLU A 164 5.58 -7.42 -11.82
CA GLU A 164 6.07 -8.76 -11.47
C GLU A 164 4.92 -9.75 -11.30
N LEU A 165 3.76 -9.31 -10.80
CA LEU A 165 2.57 -10.14 -10.75
C LEU A 165 2.11 -10.53 -12.15
N ALA A 166 2.09 -9.61 -13.11
CA ALA A 166 1.74 -9.92 -14.50
C ALA A 166 2.73 -10.88 -15.18
N ASP A 167 4.00 -10.92 -14.74
CA ASP A 167 5.00 -11.84 -15.29
C ASP A 167 4.85 -13.28 -14.78
N VAL A 168 4.14 -13.50 -13.66
CA VAL A 168 4.00 -14.83 -13.02
C VAL A 168 2.59 -15.41 -13.10
N LEU A 169 1.63 -14.65 -13.61
CA LEU A 169 0.26 -15.10 -13.91
C LEU A 169 0.16 -15.50 -15.39
#